data_AF-A0AAN2D5X8-F1
#
_entry.id   AF-A0AAN2D5X8-F1
#
_cell.length_a   1.000
_cell.length_b   1.000
_cell.length_c   1.000
_cell.angle_alpha   90.00
_cell.angle_beta   90.00
_cell.angle_gamma   90.00
#
_symmetry.space_group_name_H-M   'P 1'
#
loop_
_entity.id
_entity.type
_entity.pdbx_description
1 polymer ?
#
loop_
_entity_poly.entity_id
_entity_poly.type
_entity_poly.pdbx_seq_one_letter_code
_entity_poly.pdbx_strand_id
1 'polypeptide(L)' 'MYFVLAIFTIISASVSLGYSIQACASSHNINAYYALSRSLPLFLLAIFFFSHSLCYIFDNYIHCNDLSSIFRCYCWL' A
#
# COMPACT_ATOMS: atom_id res chain seq x y z
N MET A 1 -1.32 -14.72 7.85
CA MET A 1 -2.68 -14.26 7.49
C MET A 1 -2.69 -12.78 7.09
N TYR A 2 -2.15 -11.85 7.89
CA TYR A 2 -2.10 -10.42 7.56
C TYR A 2 -1.37 -10.05 6.25
N PHE A 3 -0.26 -10.70 5.93
CA PHE A 3 0.48 -10.41 4.68
C PHE A 3 -0.32 -10.73 3.42
N VAL A 4 -1.03 -11.86 3.42
CA VAL A 4 -1.91 -12.27 2.32
C VAL A 4 -3.06 -11.26 2.16
N LEU A 5 -3.64 -10.79 3.26
CA LEU A 5 -4.65 -9.72 3.25
C LEU A 5 -4.10 -8.40 2.70
N ALA A 6 -2.86 -8.04 3.02
CA ALA A 6 -2.22 -6.83 2.50
C ALA A 6 -2.04 -6.91 0.97
N ILE A 7 -1.67 -8.08 0.44
CA ILE A 7 -1.59 -8.32 -1.02
C ILE A 7 -2.97 -8.18 -1.69
N PHE A 8 -4.01 -8.80 -1.15
CA PHE A 8 -5.36 -8.67 -1.72
C PHE A 8 -5.88 -7.22 -1.64
N THR A 9 -5.52 -6.51 -0.57
CA THR A 9 -5.91 -5.11 -0.36
C THR A 9 -5.24 -4.18 -1.36
N ILE A 10 -3.93 -4.33 -1.60
CA ILE A 10 -3.21 -3.48 -2.57
C ILE A 10 -3.67 -3.74 -4.01
N ILE A 11 -3.93 -5.00 -4.38
CA ILE A 11 -4.47 -5.34 -5.70
C ILE A 11 -5.86 -4.72 -5.88
N SER A 12 -6.76 -4.90 -4.92
CA SER A 12 -8.12 -4.36 -4.99
C SER A 12 -8.12 -2.82 -5.05
N ALA A 13 -7.27 -2.17 -4.25
CA ALA A 13 -7.13 -0.71 -4.25
C ALA A 13 -6.55 -0.20 -5.57
N SER A 14 -5.58 -0.92 -6.16
CA SER A 14 -5.00 -0.58 -7.47
C SER A 14 -6.05 -0.60 -8.58
N VAL A 15 -6.85 -1.67 -8.63
CA VAL A 15 -7.93 -1.81 -9.62
C VAL A 15 -8.99 -0.72 -9.43
N SER A 16 -9.40 -0.44 -8.20
CA SER A 16 -10.35 0.64 -7.88
C SER A 16 -9.83 2.02 -8.31
N LEU A 17 -8.54 2.28 -8.08
CA LEU A 17 -7.91 3.52 -8.51
C LEU A 17 -7.86 3.63 -10.04
N GLY A 18 -7.51 2.54 -10.74
CA GLY A 18 -7.49 2.50 -12.20
C GLY A 18 -8.84 2.85 -12.83
N TYR A 19 -9.93 2.26 -12.35
CA TYR A 19 -11.28 2.59 -12.81
C TYR A 19 -11.67 4.04 -12.49
N SER A 20 -11.28 4.54 -11.31
CA SER A 20 -11.57 5.92 -10.92
C SER A 20 -10.80 6.94 -11.79
N ILE A 21 -9.54 6.66 -12.14
CA ILE A 21 -8.74 7.47 -13.07
C ILE A 21 -9.38 7.46 -14.46
N GLN A 22 -9.77 6.30 -14.96
CA GLN A 22 -10.40 6.18 -16.28
C GLN A 22 -11.73 6.93 -16.34
N ALA A 23 -12.56 6.83 -15.30
CA ALA A 23 -13.80 7.60 -15.19
C ALA A 23 -13.53 9.11 -15.13
N CYS A 24 -12.48 9.52 -14.41
CA CYS A 24 -12.08 10.92 -14.32
C CYS A 24 -11.62 11.48 -15.68
N ALA A 25 -10.81 10.72 -16.42
CA ALA A 25 -10.32 11.10 -17.74
C ALA A 25 -11.42 11.11 -18.82
N SER A 26 -12.40 10.20 -18.74
CA SER A 26 -13.46 10.09 -19.75
C SER A 26 -14.60 11.07 -19.55
N SER A 27 -14.97 11.38 -18.30
CA SER A 27 -16.24 12.05 -18.01
C SER A 27 -16.08 13.47 -17.47
N HIS A 28 -14.89 13.87 -16.96
CA HIS A 28 -14.64 15.20 -16.37
C HIS A 28 -15.72 15.69 -15.38
N ASN A 29 -16.45 14.76 -14.74
CA ASN A 29 -17.57 15.06 -13.85
C ASN A 29 -17.11 15.02 -12.39
N ILE A 30 -17.69 15.87 -11.55
CA ILE A 30 -17.41 15.98 -10.12
C ILE A 30 -17.53 14.62 -9.40
N ASN A 31 -18.47 13.78 -9.82
CA ASN A 31 -18.64 12.42 -9.26
C ASN A 31 -17.43 11.51 -9.53
N ALA A 32 -16.78 11.66 -10.68
CA ALA A 32 -15.58 10.90 -11.01
C ALA A 32 -14.36 11.40 -10.20
N TYR A 33 -14.25 12.72 -10.00
CA TYR A 33 -13.25 13.29 -9.09
C TYR A 33 -13.46 12.83 -7.64
N TYR A 34 -14.71 12.67 -7.19
CA TYR A 34 -15.03 12.14 -5.87
C TYR A 34 -14.65 10.66 -5.71
N ALA A 35 -14.88 9.85 -6.75
CA ALA A 35 -14.45 8.45 -6.77
C ALA A 35 -12.90 8.32 -6.73
N LEU A 36 -12.21 9.20 -7.45
CA LEU A 36 -10.75 9.29 -7.45
C LEU A 36 -10.20 9.70 -6.07
N SER A 37 -10.74 10.76 -5.48
CA SER A 37 -10.27 11.29 -4.19
C SER A 37 -10.53 10.33 -3.02
N ARG A 38 -11.46 9.39 -3.14
CA ARG A 38 -11.63 8.28 -2.19
C ARG A 38 -10.68 7.12 -2.45
N SER A 39 -10.47 6.74 -3.71
CA SER A 39 -9.64 5.59 -4.08
C SER A 39 -8.14 5.84 -3.87
N LEU A 40 -7.69 7.08 -4.08
CA LEU A 40 -6.29 7.47 -3.94
C LEU A 40 -5.72 7.33 -2.51
N PRO A 41 -6.38 7.84 -1.44
CA PRO A 41 -5.90 7.64 -0.08
C PRO A 41 -5.98 6.17 0.37
N LEU A 42 -6.97 5.41 -0.11
CA LEU A 42 -7.04 3.96 0.14
C LEU A 42 -5.85 3.23 -0.48
N PHE A 43 -5.43 3.62 -1.68
CA PHE A 43 -4.26 3.08 -2.33
C PHE A 43 -2.95 3.46 -1.61
N LEU A 44 -2.79 4.73 -1.22
CA LEU A 44 -1.63 5.16 -0.42
C LEU A 44 -1.55 4.44 0.92
N LEU A 45 -2.68 4.26 1.60
CA LEU A 45 -2.75 3.52 2.86
C LEU A 45 -2.39 2.05 2.66
N ALA A 46 -2.85 1.42 1.56
CA ALA A 46 -2.50 0.04 1.22
C ALA A 46 -1.00 -0.11 0.96
N ILE A 47 -0.35 0.85 0.28
CA ILE A 47 1.11 0.87 0.10
C ILE A 47 1.81 0.95 1.45
N PHE A 48 1.37 1.83 2.35
CA PHE A 48 1.96 1.98 3.68
C PHE A 48 1.90 0.67 4.49
N PHE A 49 0.73 0.02 4.52
CA PHE A 49 0.56 -1.28 5.19
C PHE A 49 1.38 -2.40 4.54
N PHE A 50 1.53 -2.38 3.22
CA PHE A 50 2.34 -3.35 2.49
C PHE A 50 3.83 -3.19 2.81
N SER A 51 4.35 -1.96 2.77
CA SER A 51 5.74 -1.65 3.14
C SER A 51 6.05 -2.00 4.59
N HIS A 52 5.14 -1.70 5.52
CA HIS A 52 5.29 -2.09 6.93
C HIS A 52 5.32 -3.61 7.10
N SER A 53 4.43 -4.33 6.39
CA SER A 53 4.40 -5.79 6.44
C SER A 53 5.68 -6.41 5.86
N LEU A 54 6.27 -5.79 4.83
CA LEU A 54 7.56 -6.22 4.27
C LEU A 54 8.74 -5.97 5.21
N CYS A 55 8.84 -4.79 5.85
CA CYS A 55 9.92 -4.56 6.83
C CYS A 55 9.79 -5.54 8.01
N TYR A 56 8.57 -5.87 8.47
CA TYR A 56 8.39 -6.85 9.55
C TYR A 56 8.86 -8.28 9.19
N ILE A 57 8.60 -8.72 7.95
CA ILE A 57 9.07 -10.02 7.46
C ILE A 57 10.59 -10.01 7.29
N PHE A 58 11.14 -8.92 6.75
CA PHE A 58 12.57 -8.78 6.53
C PHE A 58 13.35 -8.72 7.85
N ASP A 59 12.81 -8.03 8.86
CA ASP A 59 13.36 -7.99 10.22
C ASP A 59 13.36 -9.38 10.87
N ASN A 60 12.25 -10.14 10.79
CA ASN A 60 12.20 -11.52 11.27
C ASN A 60 13.19 -12.45 10.54
N TYR A 61 13.34 -12.28 9.22
CA TYR A 61 14.25 -13.08 8.42
C TYR A 61 15.72 -12.79 8.76
N ILE A 62 16.03 -11.52 9.07
CA ILE A 62 17.36 -11.09 9.46
C ILE A 62 17.66 -11.35 10.94
N HIS A 63 16.69 -11.30 11.85
CA HIS A 63 16.91 -11.69 13.25
C HIS A 63 17.33 -13.18 13.36
N CYS A 64 17.04 -13.99 12.35
CA CYS A 64 17.54 -15.36 12.23
C CYS A 64 19.00 -15.45 11.72
N ASN A 65 19.53 -14.39 11.09
CA ASN A 65 20.86 -14.36 10.46
C ASN A 65 21.86 -13.36 11.09
N ASP A 66 21.46 -12.21 11.65
CA ASP A 66 22.39 -11.24 12.24
C ASP A 66 21.69 -10.14 13.08
N LEU A 67 22.13 -9.96 14.33
CA LEU A 67 21.57 -9.03 15.33
C LEU A 67 21.83 -7.54 14.99
N SER A 68 22.67 -7.25 13.99
CA SER A 68 23.16 -5.92 13.64
C SER A 68 22.19 -5.04 12.83
N SER A 69 21.12 -5.60 12.25
CA SER A 69 20.34 -4.90 11.20
C SER A 69 19.15 -4.09 11.73
N ILE A 70 18.81 -4.27 13.01
CA ILE A 70 17.72 -3.58 13.70
C ILE A 70 17.87 -2.06 13.59
N PHE A 71 19.10 -1.53 13.65
CA PHE A 71 19.31 -0.08 13.63
C PHE A 71 19.04 0.60 12.27
N ARG A 72 18.90 -0.14 11.16
CA ARG A 72 18.67 0.45 9.83
C ARG A 72 17.21 0.58 9.42
N CYS A 73 16.30 -0.34 9.80
CA CYS A 73 14.87 -0.21 9.44
C CYS A 73 14.16 0.87 10.29
N TYR A 74 14.60 1.09 11.53
CA TYR A 74 14.02 2.14 12.41
C TYR A 74 14.57 3.55 12.18
N CYS A 75 15.66 3.72 11.42
CA CYS A 75 16.29 5.03 11.16
C CYS A 75 15.68 5.77 9.94
N TRP A 76 14.58 5.26 9.39
CA TRP A 76 13.82 5.87 8.29
C TRP A 76 12.42 6.35 8.70
N LEU A 77 12.19 6.48 10.01
CA LEU A 77 11.09 7.25 10.61
C LEU A 77 11.67 8.45 11.37
#